data_AF-A0A842ABH2-F1
#
_entry.id   AF-A0A842ABH2-F1
#
_cell.length_a   1.000
_cell.length_b   1.000
_cell.length_c   1.000
_cell.angle_alpha   90.00
_cell.angle_beta   90.00
_cell.angle_gamma   90.00
#
_symmetry.space_group_name_H-M   'P 1'
#
loop_
_entity.id
_entity.type
_entity.pdbx_description
1 polymer ?
#
loop_
_entity_poly.entity_id
_entity_poly.type
_entity_poly.pdbx_seq_one_letter_code
_entity_poly.pdbx_strand_id
1 'polypeptide(L)' 'MIKAFVKIGENGYVNEWVAPREDAGYLLIEADESLVNNLDCVKVEDGIATLDKEKQEELQEENKDLLELLEEERKMYE' A
#
# COMPACT_ATOMS: atom_id res chain seq x y z
N MET A 1 12.45 4.15 -10.41
CA MET A 1 12.57 2.80 -9.81
C MET A 1 13.46 2.87 -8.59
N ILE A 2 12.95 2.39 -7.46
CA ILE A 2 13.63 2.26 -6.17
C ILE A 2 13.70 0.78 -5.79
N LYS A 3 14.64 0.43 -4.91
CA LYS A 3 14.65 -0.87 -4.23
C LYS A 3 14.03 -0.73 -2.85
N ALA A 4 13.12 -1.61 -2.51
CA ALA A 4 12.43 -1.60 -1.23
C ALA A 4 12.31 -3.00 -0.66
N PHE A 5 12.26 -3.11 0.66
CA PHE A 5 11.85 -4.32 1.34
C PHE A 5 10.36 -4.22 1.63
N VAL A 6 9.62 -5.26 1.28
CA VAL A 6 8.18 -5.32 1.50
C VAL A 6 7.78 -6.59 2.23
N LYS A 7 6.66 -6.51 2.93
CA LYS A 7 5.95 -7.68 3.42
C LYS A 7 4.69 -7.88 2.58
N ILE A 8 4.45 -9.14 2.23
CA ILE A 8 3.24 -9.54 1.50
C ILE A 8 2.25 -10.08 2.52
N GLY A 9 1.05 -9.51 2.50
CA GLY A 9 -0.08 -9.97 3.31
C GLY A 9 -0.62 -11.31 2.83
N GLU A 10 -1.49 -11.93 3.63
CA GLU A 10 -2.16 -13.18 3.27
C GLU A 10 -3.08 -13.02 2.03
N ASN A 11 -3.50 -11.80 1.73
CA ASN A 11 -4.26 -11.41 0.54
C ASN A 11 -3.40 -11.36 -0.75
N GLY A 12 -2.08 -11.53 -0.65
CA GLY A 12 -1.16 -11.48 -1.79
C GLY A 12 -0.74 -10.06 -2.21
N TYR A 13 -1.11 -9.04 -1.44
CA TYR A 13 -0.74 -7.65 -1.68
C TYR A 13 0.33 -7.18 -0.69
N VAL A 14 1.08 -6.13 -1.06
CA VAL A 14 2.01 -5.46 -0.16
C VAL A 14 1.22 -4.79 0.97
N ASN A 15 1.49 -5.20 2.21
CA ASN A 15 0.86 -4.62 3.40
C ASN A 15 1.82 -3.77 4.24
N GLU A 16 3.12 -3.82 3.95
CA GLU A 16 4.15 -3.06 4.66
C GLU A 16 5.32 -2.74 3.74
N TRP A 17 5.76 -1.48 3.76
CA TRP A 17 7.00 -1.01 3.15
C TRP A 17 8.00 -0.66 4.25
N VAL A 18 9.22 -1.17 4.14
CA VAL A 18 10.27 -0.89 5.13
C VAL A 18 11.53 -0.35 4.45
N ALA A 19 12.21 0.52 5.19
CA ALA A 19 13.58 0.94 4.91
C ALA A 19 14.52 -0.28 4.91
N PRO A 20 15.76 -0.17 4.37
CA PRO A 20 16.64 -1.32 4.12
C PRO A 20 16.83 -2.19 5.36
N ARG A 21 16.18 -3.35 5.38
CA ARG A 21 16.19 -4.26 6.52
C ARG A 21 16.01 -5.69 6.01
N GLU A 22 17.12 -6.42 5.98
CA GLU A 22 17.14 -7.86 5.68
C GLU A 22 16.72 -8.65 6.94
N ASP A 23 15.48 -8.43 7.39
CA ASP A 23 14.88 -9.24 8.44
C ASP A 23 14.07 -10.40 7.83
N ALA A 24 13.91 -11.48 8.59
CA ALA A 24 13.13 -12.64 8.16
C ALA A 24 11.68 -12.25 7.85
N GLY A 25 11.22 -12.56 6.63
CA GLY A 25 9.84 -12.33 6.19
C GLY A 25 9.61 -11.14 5.26
N TYR A 26 10.66 -10.36 4.98
CA TYR A 26 10.61 -9.29 3.98
C TYR A 26 11.26 -9.71 2.66
N LEU A 27 10.71 -9.22 1.55
CA LEU A 27 11.18 -9.47 0.20
C LEU A 27 11.77 -8.20 -0.40
N LEU A 28 12.96 -8.29 -0.99
CA LEU A 28 13.56 -7.21 -1.77
C LEU A 28 12.91 -7.16 -3.15
N ILE A 29 12.38 -5.99 -3.52
CA ILE A 29 11.71 -5.76 -4.80
C ILE A 29 12.18 -4.47 -5.47
N GLU A 30 11.86 -4.31 -6.75
CA GLU A 30 11.95 -3.05 -7.47
C GLU A 30 10.55 -2.42 -7.61
N ALA A 31 10.43 -1.13 -7.33
CA ALA A 31 9.14 -0.43 -7.36
C ALA A 31 9.28 0.97 -7.94
N ASP A 32 8.19 1.52 -8.49
CA ASP A 32 8.09 2.96 -8.68
C ASP A 32 7.85 3.65 -7.32
N GLU A 33 8.47 4.81 -7.11
CA GLU A 33 8.37 5.54 -5.84
C GLU A 33 6.93 5.97 -5.52
N SER A 34 6.09 6.14 -6.55
CA SER A 34 4.66 6.45 -6.39
C SER A 34 3.85 5.32 -5.73
N LEU A 35 4.37 4.09 -5.67
CA LEU A 35 3.66 2.94 -5.11
C LEU A 35 3.78 2.81 -3.58
N VAL A 36 4.72 3.52 -2.94
CA VAL A 36 5.03 3.34 -1.51
C VAL A 36 3.83 3.62 -0.59
N ASN A 37 2.93 4.52 -0.99
CA ASN A 37 1.72 4.84 -0.22
C ASN A 37 0.50 4.01 -0.62
N ASN A 38 0.63 3.07 -1.56
CA ASN A 38 -0.44 2.21 -2.03
C ASN A 38 -0.35 0.85 -1.33
N LEU A 39 -0.85 0.78 -0.10
CA LEU A 39 -0.95 -0.47 0.65
C LEU A 39 -2.19 -1.27 0.21
N ASP A 40 -2.11 -2.60 0.34
CA ASP A 40 -3.19 -3.56 0.07
C ASP A 40 -3.77 -3.54 -1.37
N CYS A 41 -3.09 -2.86 -2.30
CA CYS A 41 -3.41 -2.82 -3.73
C CYS A 41 -2.16 -2.87 -4.64
N VAL A 42 -0.99 -3.22 -4.09
CA VAL A 42 0.24 -3.43 -4.87
C VAL A 42 0.61 -4.91 -4.86
N LYS A 43 0.83 -5.50 -6.04
CA LYS A 43 1.28 -6.88 -6.23
C LYS A 43 2.76 -6.90 -6.58
N VAL A 44 3.42 -8.02 -6.29
CA VAL A 44 4.80 -8.28 -6.70
C VAL A 44 4.82 -9.40 -7.72
N GLU A 45 5.25 -9.08 -8.94
CA GLU A 45 5.38 -10.01 -10.05
C GLU A 45 6.84 -10.01 -10.51
N ASP A 46 7.50 -11.18 -10.48
CA ASP A 46 8.92 -11.32 -10.84
C ASP A 46 9.87 -10.34 -10.11
N GLY A 47 9.54 -10.00 -8.86
CA GLY A 47 10.31 -9.06 -8.04
C GLY A 47 10.05 -7.58 -8.35
N ILE A 48 9.05 -7.27 -9.19
CA ILE A 48 8.66 -5.91 -9.56
C ILE A 48 7.28 -5.60 -8.97
N ALA A 49 7.16 -4.45 -8.29
CA ALA A 49 5.90 -3.95 -7.77
C ALA A 49 5.02 -3.37 -8.90
N THR A 50 3.76 -3.82 -8.95
CA THR A 50 2.76 -3.31 -9.89
C THR A 50 1.48 -2.95 -9.14
N LEU A 51 0.87 -1.82 -9.51
CA LEU A 51 -0.40 -1.37 -8.95
C LEU A 51 -1.56 -2.17 -9.53
N ASP A 52 -2.37 -2.76 -8.67
CA ASP A 52 -3.66 -3.33 -9.00
C ASP A 52 -4.73 -2.22 -8.92
N LYS A 53 -5.06 -1.66 -10.09
CA LYS A 53 -5.99 -0.52 -10.17
C LYS A 53 -7.40 -0.87 -9.73
N GLU A 54 -7.87 -2.08 -10.06
CA GLU A 54 -9.21 -2.51 -9.66
C GLU A 54 -9.30 -2.60 -8.14
N LYS A 55 -8.27 -3.17 -7.49
CA LYS A 55 -8.22 -3.23 -6.03
C LYS A 55 -8.07 -1.85 -5.39
N GLN A 56 -7.31 -0.95 -6.01
CA GLN A 56 -7.18 0.43 -5.55
C GLN A 56 -8.52 1.17 -5.58
N GLU A 57 -9.30 1.04 -6.67
CA GLU A 57 -10.62 1.65 -6.80
C GLU A 57 -11.61 1.08 -5.77
N GLU A 58 -11.61 -0.24 -5.57
CA GLU A 58 -12.42 -0.91 -4.54
C GLU A 58 -12.11 -0.35 -3.14
N LEU A 59 -10.84 -0.27 -2.76
CA LEU A 59 -10.43 0.27 -1.46
C LEU A 59 -10.78 1.76 -1.31
N GLN A 60 -10.72 2.55 -2.38
CA GLN A 60 -11.12 3.95 -2.34
C GLN A 60 -12.64 4.10 -2.10
N GLU A 61 -13.44 3.24 -2.70
CA GLU A 61 -14.89 3.20 -2.49
C GLU A 61 -15.23 2.74 -1.07
N GLU A 62 -14.62 1.65 -0.59
CA GLU A 62 -14.82 1.13 0.77
C GLU A 62 -14.44 2.14 1.86
N ASN A 63 -13.38 2.93 1.63
CA ASN A 63 -12.92 3.92 2.60
C ASN A 63 -13.65 5.26 2.50
N LYS A 64 -14.51 5.47 1.50
CA LYS A 64 -15.18 6.75 1.27
C LYS A 64 -15.98 7.22 2.48
N ASP A 65 -16.81 6.34 3.04
CA ASP A 65 -17.66 6.66 4.19
C ASP A 65 -16.82 6.99 5.43
N LEU A 66 -15.70 6.29 5.63
CA LEU A 66 -14.77 6.55 6.73
C LEU A 66 -14.07 7.92 6.55
N LEU A 67 -13.67 8.27 5.33
CA LEU A 67 -13.06 9.55 5.01
C LEU A 67 -14.04 10.71 5.24
N GLU A 68 -15.29 10.56 4.83
CA GLU A 68 -16.35 11.56 5.08
C GLU A 68 -16.54 11.80 6.59
N LEU A 69 -16.58 10.72 7.39
CA LEU A 69 -16.70 10.83 8.85
C LEU A 69 -15.50 11.53 9.50
N LEU A 70 -14.27 11.23 9.04
CA LEU A 70 -13.05 11.88 9.52
C LEU A 70 -13.00 13.38 9.14
N GLU A 71 -13.53 13.75 7.98
CA GLU A 71 -13.62 15.15 7.55
C GLU A 71 -14.64 15.95 8.39
N GLU A 72 -15.80 15.35 8.71
CA GLU A 72 -16.78 15.97 9.59
C GLU A 72 -16.23 16.17 11.01
N GLU A 73 -15.54 15.16 11.55
CA GLU A 73 -14.87 15.25 12.84
C GLU A 73 -13.81 16.37 12.84
N ARG A 74 -12.96 16.46 11.81
CA ARG A 74 -11.95 17.51 11.70
C ARG A 74 -12.57 18.92 11.73
N LYS A 75 -13.68 19.13 11.04
CA LYS A 75 -14.40 20.43 11.01
C LYS A 75 -15.01 20.83 12.34
N MET A 76 -15.30 19.87 13.24
CA MET A 76 -15.81 20.19 14.58
C MET A 76 -14.72 20.80 15.48
N TYR A 77 -13.45 20.48 15.20
CA TYR A 77 -12.29 20.90 15.98
C TYR A 77 -11.50 22.07 15.37
N GLU A 78 -11.90 22.56 14.19
CA GLU A 78 -11.38 23.77 13.51
C GLU A 78 -12.26 25.01 13.82
#